data_AF-A0ABD2KIP7-F1
#
_entry.id   AF-A0ABD2KIP7-F1
#
_cell.length_a   1.000
_cell.length_b   1.000
_cell.length_c   1.000
_cell.angle_alpha   90.00
_cell.angle_beta   90.00
_cell.angle_gamma   90.00
#
_symmetry.space_group_name_H-M   'P 1'
#
loop_
_entity.id
_entity.type
_entity.pdbx_description
1 polymer ?
#
loop_
_entity_poly.entity_id
_entity_poly.type
_entity_poly.pdbx_seq_one_letter_code
_entity_poly.pdbx_strand_id
1 'polypeptide(L)'
;MFRNARRMGILNLLNKDDDEAPVQRKAVHNGDKRDTWAYGVLCWEIFSNEQPPYKFISNNDVASMVLRGTRLRFPNVTPPPFAEFIRANVWTADARRYSMRDVLVWIEQHITELIDVTKA
;
A
#
# COMPACT_ATOMS: atom_id res chain seq x y z
N MET A 1 -0.93 -16.60 -1.05
CA MET A 1 -0.13 -15.35 -1.04
C MET A 1 -1.00 -14.08 -1.12
N PHE A 2 -2.14 -14.03 -1.83
CA PHE A 2 -3.04 -12.84 -1.88
C PHE A 2 -4.14 -12.75 -0.81
N ARG A 3 -4.04 -13.51 0.30
CA ARG A 3 -5.16 -13.67 1.24
C ARG A 3 -5.36 -12.48 2.19
N ASN A 4 -4.34 -11.68 2.49
CA ASN A 4 -4.43 -10.70 3.59
C ASN A 4 -5.14 -9.39 3.21
N ALA A 5 -4.80 -8.76 2.08
CA ALA A 5 -5.40 -7.47 1.71
C ALA A 5 -6.89 -7.54 1.32
N ARG A 6 -7.33 -8.62 0.65
CA ARG A 6 -8.76 -8.86 0.35
C ARG A 6 -9.58 -9.21 1.59
N ARG A 7 -9.00 -9.94 2.56
CA ARG A 7 -9.71 -10.39 3.76
C ARG A 7 -9.92 -9.26 4.78
N MET A 8 -9.10 -8.21 4.76
CA MET A 8 -9.22 -7.08 5.68
C MET A 8 -10.30 -6.05 5.29
N GLY A 9 -10.95 -6.14 4.13
CA GLY A 9 -12.00 -5.20 3.73
C GLY A 9 -11.54 -3.76 3.43
N ILE A 10 -10.28 -3.41 3.75
CA ILE A 10 -9.65 -2.10 3.53
C ILE A 10 -9.75 -1.68 2.05
N LEU A 11 -9.59 -2.63 1.12
CA LEU A 11 -9.65 -2.36 -0.32
C LEU A 11 -11.04 -1.93 -0.82
N ASN A 12 -12.12 -2.30 -0.12
CA ASN A 12 -13.48 -1.90 -0.49
C ASN A 12 -13.83 -0.49 0.00
N LEU A 13 -13.07 0.05 0.97
CA LEU A 13 -13.36 1.34 1.60
C LEU A 13 -12.65 2.52 0.94
N LEU A 14 -11.73 2.25 0.04
CA LEU A 14 -11.10 3.27 -0.82
C LEU A 14 -12.03 3.76 -1.96
N ASN A 15 -13.31 3.37 -1.95
CA ASN A 15 -14.32 3.74 -2.96
C ASN A 15 -15.29 4.84 -2.53
N LYS A 16 -15.08 5.50 -1.40
CA LYS A 16 -15.94 6.63 -1.02
C LYS A 16 -15.46 7.89 -1.74
N ASP A 17 -15.81 7.96 -3.02
CA ASP A 17 -15.92 9.23 -3.73
C ASP A 17 -17.29 9.86 -3.42
N ASP A 18 -17.33 11.18 -3.54
CA ASP A 18 -18.44 12.09 -3.32
C ASP A 18 -19.77 11.67 -3.98
N ASP A 19 -20.86 12.17 -3.39
CA ASP A 19 -22.27 11.98 -3.74
C ASP A 19 -22.57 11.98 -5.27
N GLU A 20 -23.02 10.84 -5.83
CA GLU A 20 -24.03 10.83 -6.90
C GLU A 20 -24.64 9.43 -7.17
N ALA A 21 -25.95 9.43 -7.46
CA ALA A 21 -26.81 8.28 -7.73
C ALA A 21 -26.53 7.61 -9.12
N PRO A 22 -27.13 6.44 -9.43
CA PRO A 22 -26.49 5.43 -10.26
C PRO A 22 -26.73 5.63 -11.76
N VAL A 23 -25.70 6.10 -12.46
CA VAL A 23 -25.52 5.77 -13.89
C VAL A 23 -24.55 4.59 -13.94
N GLN A 24 -24.85 3.60 -14.78
CA GLN A 24 -23.99 2.43 -15.00
C GLN A 24 -22.58 2.87 -15.45
N ARG A 25 -21.72 3.18 -14.49
CA ARG A 25 -20.30 3.41 -14.72
C ARG A 25 -19.72 2.02 -14.91
N LYS A 26 -19.32 1.69 -16.15
CA LYS A 26 -18.31 0.65 -16.40
C LYS A 26 -17.27 0.77 -15.28
N ALA A 27 -16.99 -0.30 -14.56
CA ALA A 27 -15.99 -0.32 -13.51
C ALA A 27 -14.71 0.32 -14.06
N VAL A 28 -14.51 1.60 -13.76
CA VAL A 28 -13.27 2.29 -14.07
C VAL A 28 -12.19 1.46 -13.40
N HIS A 29 -11.10 1.27 -14.12
CA HIS A 29 -9.98 0.39 -13.83
C HIS A 29 -9.26 0.76 -12.52
N ASN A 30 -9.96 0.65 -11.40
CA ASN A 30 -9.53 0.97 -10.04
C ASN A 30 -8.81 -0.23 -9.40
N GLY A 31 -8.69 -1.35 -10.13
CA GLY A 31 -7.94 -2.54 -9.71
C GLY A 31 -6.46 -2.21 -9.56
N ASP A 32 -5.85 -1.61 -10.57
CA ASP A 32 -4.40 -1.37 -10.61
C ASP A 32 -3.90 -0.54 -9.43
N LYS A 33 -4.61 0.53 -9.07
CA LYS A 33 -4.20 1.37 -7.93
C LYS A 33 -4.44 0.69 -6.59
N ARG A 34 -5.46 -0.17 -6.47
CA ARG A 34 -5.66 -0.99 -5.27
C ARG A 34 -4.58 -2.05 -5.14
N ASP A 35 -4.14 -2.61 -6.25
CA ASP A 35 -3.05 -3.57 -6.31
C ASP A 35 -1.71 -2.89 -5.93
N THR A 36 -1.47 -1.63 -6.36
CA THR A 36 -0.33 -0.84 -5.86
C THR A 36 -0.39 -0.68 -4.34
N TRP A 37 -1.55 -0.35 -3.77
CA TRP A 37 -1.68 -0.24 -2.31
C TRP A 37 -1.35 -1.55 -1.59
N ALA A 38 -1.89 -2.66 -2.10
CA ALA A 38 -1.63 -3.99 -1.57
C ALA A 38 -0.15 -4.40 -1.71
N TYR A 39 0.51 -3.97 -2.78
CA TYR A 39 1.95 -4.13 -2.96
C TYR A 39 2.75 -3.48 -1.82
N GLY A 40 2.37 -2.28 -1.38
CA GLY A 40 3.01 -1.66 -0.21
C GLY A 40 2.89 -2.50 1.07
N VAL A 41 1.75 -3.17 1.28
CA VAL A 41 1.57 -4.11 2.41
C VAL A 41 2.45 -5.34 2.25
N LEU A 42 2.55 -5.90 1.04
CA LEU A 42 3.45 -7.01 0.74
C LEU A 42 4.90 -6.66 1.03
N CYS A 43 5.36 -5.47 0.61
CA CYS A 43 6.70 -5.00 0.93
C CYS A 43 6.93 -4.94 2.45
N TRP A 44 5.95 -4.44 3.20
CA TRP A 44 6.05 -4.43 4.66
C TRP A 44 6.13 -5.84 5.25
N GLU A 45 5.36 -6.81 4.73
CA GLU A 45 5.41 -8.22 5.16
C GLU A 45 6.80 -8.85 4.93
N ILE A 46 7.45 -8.53 3.80
CA ILE A 46 8.81 -8.99 3.47
C ILE A 46 9.81 -8.49 4.51
N PHE A 47 9.82 -7.19 4.81
CA PHE A 47 10.77 -6.62 5.77
C PHE A 47 10.46 -6.97 7.23
N SER A 48 9.22 -7.32 7.54
CA SER A 48 8.78 -7.62 8.90
C SER A 48 8.88 -9.11 9.26
N ASN A 49 9.62 -9.90 8.47
CA ASN A 49 9.79 -11.35 8.65
C ASN A 49 8.43 -12.07 8.83
N GLU A 50 7.52 -11.86 7.87
CA GLU A 50 6.22 -12.55 7.81
C GLU A 50 5.28 -12.24 8.98
N GLN A 51 5.54 -11.17 9.75
CA GLN A 51 4.61 -10.74 10.77
C GLN A 51 3.26 -10.35 10.15
N PRO A 52 2.14 -10.64 10.84
CA PRO A 52 0.83 -10.24 10.35
C PRO A 52 0.69 -8.71 10.40
N PRO A 53 0.28 -8.06 9.29
CA PRO A 53 0.01 -6.63 9.30
C PRO A 53 -1.14 -6.31 10.25
N TYR A 54 -1.03 -5.21 11.00
CA TYR A 54 -2.02 -4.77 11.98
C TYR A 54 -2.41 -5.85 13.01
N LYS A 55 -1.41 -6.51 13.57
CA LYS A 55 -1.57 -7.58 14.57
C LYS A 55 -2.52 -7.17 15.70
N PHE A 56 -3.44 -8.08 16.05
CA PHE A 56 -4.45 -7.91 17.11
C PHE A 56 -5.52 -6.84 16.87
N ILE A 57 -5.63 -6.29 15.65
CA ILE A 57 -6.65 -5.30 15.30
C ILE A 57 -7.71 -5.98 14.43
N SER A 58 -9.00 -5.70 14.68
CA SER A 58 -10.09 -6.23 13.87
C SER A 58 -10.10 -5.58 12.48
N ASN A 59 -10.57 -6.30 11.45
CA ASN A 59 -10.60 -5.77 10.09
C ASN A 59 -11.36 -4.43 9.97
N ASN A 60 -12.44 -4.25 10.74
CA ASN A 60 -13.23 -3.02 10.77
C ASN A 60 -12.46 -1.84 11.40
N ASP A 61 -11.66 -2.13 12.43
CA ASP A 61 -10.84 -1.12 13.08
C ASP A 61 -9.64 -0.75 12.19
N VAL A 62 -9.00 -1.74 11.54
CA VAL A 62 -7.91 -1.49 10.58
C VAL A 62 -8.41 -0.61 9.43
N ALA A 63 -9.57 -0.93 8.87
CA ALA A 63 -10.26 -0.12 7.88
C ALA A 63 -10.39 1.35 8.32
N SER A 64 -10.89 1.56 9.54
CA SER A 64 -11.07 2.89 10.11
C SER A 64 -9.74 3.62 10.33
N MET A 65 -8.71 2.92 10.79
CA MET A 65 -7.36 3.46 10.99
C MET A 65 -6.72 3.89 9.66
N VAL A 66 -6.83 3.04 8.62
CA VAL A 66 -6.29 3.35 7.30
C VAL A 66 -7.01 4.55 6.68
N LEU A 67 -8.34 4.63 6.81
CA LEU A 67 -9.11 5.80 6.36
C LEU A 67 -8.70 7.08 7.10
N ARG A 68 -8.35 6.99 8.39
CA ARG A 68 -7.84 8.12 9.20
C ARG A 68 -6.39 8.49 8.89
N GLY A 69 -5.74 7.80 7.95
CA GLY A 69 -4.36 8.09 7.56
C GLY A 69 -3.29 7.30 8.33
N THR A 70 -3.66 6.43 9.26
CA THR A 70 -2.70 5.54 9.93
C THR A 70 -2.11 4.55 8.92
N ARG A 71 -0.80 4.30 9.03
CA ARG A 71 -0.05 3.38 8.15
C ARG A 71 0.79 2.42 8.98
N LEU A 72 1.16 1.29 8.39
CA LEU A 72 2.16 0.40 8.97
C LEU A 72 3.51 1.11 9.07
N ARG A 73 4.24 0.85 10.15
CA ARG A 73 5.61 1.33 10.33
C ARG A 73 6.57 0.27 9.82
N PHE A 74 7.43 0.62 8.87
CA PHE A 74 8.49 -0.28 8.41
C PHE A 74 9.51 -0.55 9.54
N PRO A 75 10.05 -1.78 9.62
CA PRO A 75 11.17 -2.09 10.50
C PRO A 75 12.43 -1.28 10.18
N ASN A 76 13.33 -1.16 11.16
CA ASN A 76 14.59 -0.41 10.99
C ASN A 76 15.55 -1.01 9.93
N VAL A 77 15.37 -2.29 9.61
CA VAL A 77 16.15 -2.98 8.56
C VAL A 77 15.72 -2.61 7.15
N THR A 78 14.56 -1.97 6.99
CA THR A 78 14.11 -1.49 5.68
C THR A 78 14.94 -0.26 5.29
N PRO A 79 15.50 -0.21 4.06
CA PRO A 79 16.17 0.99 3.56
C PRO A 79 15.26 2.23 3.72
N PRO A 80 15.69 3.29 4.41
CA PRO A 80 14.84 4.45 4.67
C PRO A 80 14.22 5.10 3.42
N PRO A 81 14.96 5.24 2.29
CA PRO A 81 14.38 5.78 1.05
C PRO A 81 13.21 4.96 0.53
N PHE A 82 13.29 3.62 0.66
CA PHE A 82 12.22 2.73 0.23
C PHE A 82 10.98 2.84 1.11
N ALA A 83 11.15 2.86 2.43
CA ALA A 83 10.05 3.02 3.37
C ALA A 83 9.32 4.37 3.17
N GLU A 84 10.08 5.43 2.95
CA GLU A 84 9.54 6.75 2.66
C GLU A 84 8.79 6.79 1.32
N PHE A 85 9.35 6.19 0.27
CA PHE A 85 8.72 6.08 -1.03
C PHE A 85 7.36 5.37 -0.94
N ILE A 86 7.29 4.21 -0.27
CA ILE A 86 6.02 3.50 -0.08
C ILE A 86 5.03 4.40 0.66
N ARG A 87 5.44 5.08 1.74
CA ARG A 87 4.54 5.94 2.52
C ARG A 87 4.00 7.12 1.70
N ALA A 88 4.84 7.76 0.90
CA ALA A 88 4.50 8.98 0.16
C ALA A 88 3.71 8.73 -1.13
N ASN A 89 4.06 7.65 -1.86
CA ASN A 89 3.61 7.45 -3.24
C ASN A 89 2.68 6.24 -3.42
N VAL A 90 2.85 5.21 -2.59
CA VAL A 90 2.00 4.01 -2.62
C VAL A 90 0.87 4.12 -1.60
N TRP A 91 1.19 4.59 -0.40
CA TRP A 91 0.26 4.70 0.72
C TRP A 91 -0.49 6.03 0.82
N THR A 92 -0.83 6.60 -0.34
CA THR A 92 -1.53 7.87 -0.49
C THR A 92 -2.97 7.69 -1.02
N ALA A 93 -3.68 8.82 -1.15
CA ALA A 93 -5.02 8.89 -1.74
C ALA A 93 -5.00 8.36 -3.18
N ASP A 94 -6.10 7.74 -3.62
CA ASP A 94 -6.15 7.02 -4.89
C ASP A 94 -5.76 7.89 -6.10
N ALA A 95 -6.23 9.14 -6.15
CA ALA A 95 -5.89 10.09 -7.20
C ALA A 95 -4.37 10.29 -7.38
N ARG A 96 -3.60 10.30 -6.28
CA ARG A 96 -2.15 10.54 -6.27
C ARG A 96 -1.31 9.27 -6.19
N ARG A 97 -1.93 8.11 -6.03
CA ARG A 97 -1.22 6.85 -5.89
C ARG A 97 -0.54 6.47 -7.19
N TYR A 98 0.72 6.09 -7.07
CA TYR A 98 1.52 5.60 -8.18
C TYR A 98 0.89 4.33 -8.77
N SER A 99 0.99 4.18 -10.09
CA SER A 99 0.70 2.90 -10.72
C SER A 99 1.82 1.91 -10.44
N MET A 100 1.57 0.61 -10.64
CA MET A 100 2.63 -0.41 -10.55
C MET A 100 3.80 -0.12 -11.52
N ARG A 101 3.53 0.51 -12.66
CA ARG A 101 4.58 0.94 -13.60
C ARG A 101 5.45 2.04 -13.00
N ASP A 102 4.84 3.05 -12.37
CA ASP A 102 5.60 4.14 -11.74
C ASP A 102 6.43 3.62 -10.56
N VAL A 103 5.90 2.66 -9.81
CA VAL A 103 6.65 1.96 -8.74
C VAL A 103 7.86 1.23 -9.32
N LEU A 104 7.69 0.48 -10.42
CA LEU A 104 8.80 -0.22 -11.07
C LEU A 104 9.89 0.77 -11.53
N VAL A 105 9.50 1.82 -12.24
CA VAL A 105 10.44 2.86 -12.72
C VAL A 105 11.22 3.48 -11.56
N TRP A 106 10.54 3.79 -10.46
CA TRP A 106 11.20 4.33 -9.28
C TRP A 106 12.20 3.34 -8.68
N ILE A 107 11.82 2.07 -8.54
CA ILE A 107 12.72 1.03 -8.02
C ILE A 107 13.95 0.89 -8.92
N GLU A 108 13.77 0.80 -10.24
CA GLU A 108 14.89 0.66 -11.19
C GLU A 108 15.89 1.82 -11.08
N GLN A 109 15.41 3.04 -10.85
CA GLN A 109 16.25 4.22 -10.69
C GLN A 109 17.05 4.24 -9.38
N HIS A 110 16.55 3.59 -8.32
CA HIS A 110 17.14 3.66 -6.97
C HIS A 110 17.67 2.31 -6.47
N ILE A 111 17.59 1.24 -7.26
CA ILE A 111 17.94 -0.12 -6.84
C ILE A 111 19.37 -0.23 -6.32
N THR A 112 20.31 0.50 -6.94
CA THR A 112 21.71 0.53 -6.53
C THR A 112 21.87 1.09 -5.12
N GLU A 113 21.20 2.22 -4.84
CA GLU A 113 21.22 2.86 -3.52
C GLU A 113 20.62 1.94 -2.45
N LEU A 114 19.54 1.24 -2.79
CA LEU A 114 18.87 0.31 -1.88
C LEU A 114 19.73 -0.90 -1.50
N ILE A 115 20.58 -1.38 -2.41
CA ILE A 115 21.45 -2.54 -2.17
C ILE A 115 22.62 -2.17 -1.24
N ASP A 116 23.19 -0.97 -1.39
CA ASP A 116 24.38 -0.56 -0.64
C ASP A 116 24.09 -0.29 0.83
N VAL A 117 22.87 0.15 1.20
CA VAL A 117 22.48 0.32 2.61
C VAL A 117 22.48 -1.00 3.39
N THR A 118 22.28 -2.13 2.71
CA THR A 118 22.26 -3.47 3.33
C THR A 118 23.63 -4.08 3.59
N LYS A 119 24.72 -3.42 3.17
CA LYS A 119 26.10 -3.89 3.33
C LYS A 119 26.89 -3.23 4.46
N ALA A 120 26.29 -2.28 5.18
CA ALA A 120 26.87 -1.60 6.34
C ALA A 120 26.31 -2.18 7.65
#